data_AF-A0A352GIZ7-F1
#
_entry.id   AF-A0A352GIZ7-F1
#
_cell.length_a   1.000
_cell.length_b   1.000
_cell.length_c   1.000
_cell.angle_alpha   90.00
_cell.angle_beta   90.00
_cell.angle_gamma   90.00
#
_symmetry.space_group_name_H-M   'P 1'
#
loop_
_entity.id
_entity.type
_entity.pdbx_description
1 polymer ?
#
loop_
_entity_poly.entity_id
_entity_poly.type
_entity_poly.pdbx_seq_one_letter_code
_entity_poly.pdbx_strand_id
1 'polypeptide(L)'
;MYTDMFKLDKNGFPAWATDFTKIYADFDPAKMSDQVMKAMKGGSMEAIDVNAVMDIQRKNLEALNKASQAAFEGVQAAAQKQAELFKAAFDQASTAAESLGKVSSPQDLVTKELDLCKAAFESSLANSKKVTDVVTKANDAAVKVINTRIAEAFDEMKGQMSKAK
;
A
#
# COMPACT_ATOMS: atom_id res chain seq x y z
N MET A 1 9.02 8.77 15.29
CA MET A 1 8.38 7.72 14.45
C MET A 1 7.06 8.20 13.83
N TYR A 2 6.18 8.95 14.52
CA TYR A 2 4.94 9.49 13.93
C TYR A 2 5.08 10.84 13.20
N THR A 3 6.16 11.59 13.45
CA THR A 3 6.41 12.92 12.87
C THR A 3 6.54 12.90 11.35
N ASP A 4 6.94 11.77 10.78
CA ASP A 4 7.16 11.64 9.34
C ASP A 4 5.86 11.35 8.55
N MET A 5 4.82 10.82 9.22
CA MET A 5 3.51 10.58 8.59
C MET A 5 2.78 11.85 8.15
N PHE A 6 3.06 12.97 8.80
CA PHE A 6 2.43 14.27 8.52
C PHE A 6 3.29 15.20 7.67
N LYS A 7 4.52 14.78 7.34
CA LYS A 7 5.37 15.57 6.44
C LYS A 7 4.75 15.58 5.06
N LEU A 8 4.58 16.78 4.50
CA LEU A 8 4.15 16.98 3.14
C LEU A 8 5.36 17.25 2.25
N ASP A 9 5.33 16.72 1.04
CA ASP A 9 6.27 17.11 0.01
C ASP A 9 5.92 18.51 -0.55
N LYS A 10 6.75 18.97 -1.49
CA LYS A 10 6.60 20.29 -2.13
C LYS A 10 5.26 20.50 -2.86
N ASN A 11 4.51 19.44 -3.13
CA ASN A 11 3.22 19.46 -3.82
C ASN A 11 2.04 19.25 -2.87
N GLY A 12 2.28 19.18 -1.56
CA GLY A 12 1.24 18.94 -0.56
C GLY A 12 0.83 17.47 -0.42
N PHE A 13 1.61 16.54 -0.98
CA PHE A 13 1.35 15.11 -0.86
C PHE A 13 2.09 14.51 0.35
N PRO A 14 1.58 13.47 1.02
CA PRO A 14 2.31 12.86 2.13
C PRO A 14 3.67 12.32 1.68
N ALA A 15 4.74 12.71 2.37
CA ALA A 15 6.12 12.39 1.99
C ALA A 15 6.38 10.87 1.90
N TRP A 16 5.75 10.09 2.78
CA TRP A 16 5.85 8.63 2.76
C TRP A 16 5.28 8.01 1.46
N ALA A 17 4.26 8.63 0.85
CA ALA A 17 3.66 8.14 -0.38
C ALA A 17 4.54 8.49 -1.60
N THR A 18 5.20 9.65 -1.56
CA THR A 18 6.21 10.06 -2.54
C THR A 18 7.44 9.14 -2.47
N ASP A 19 7.88 8.75 -1.26
CA ASP A 19 9.00 7.82 -1.09
C ASP A 19 8.65 6.40 -1.55
N PHE A 20 7.43 5.92 -1.29
CA PHE A 20 6.95 4.66 -1.85
C PHE A 20 6.95 4.68 -3.39
N THR A 21 6.51 5.78 -3.99
CA THR A 21 6.49 5.93 -5.46
C THR A 21 7.89 5.84 -6.06
N LYS A 22 8.90 6.39 -5.38
CA LYS A 22 10.31 6.24 -5.80
C LYS A 22 10.78 4.79 -5.71
N ILE A 23 10.49 4.11 -4.60
CA ILE A 23 10.85 2.69 -4.42
C ILE A 23 10.20 1.83 -5.52
N TYR A 24 8.94 2.11 -5.85
CA TYR A 24 8.25 1.43 -6.94
C TYR A 24 8.90 1.72 -8.30
N ALA A 25 9.27 2.98 -8.58
CA ALA A 25 9.93 3.35 -9.83
C ALA A 25 11.35 2.77 -9.97
N ASP A 26 12.07 2.62 -8.86
CA ASP A 26 13.39 1.98 -8.81
C ASP A 26 13.30 0.45 -9.01
N PHE A 27 12.12 -0.14 -8.77
CA PHE A 27 11.83 -1.53 -9.12
C PHE A 27 11.67 -1.65 -10.64
N ASP A 28 12.74 -2.00 -11.33
CA ASP A 28 12.80 -2.14 -12.79
C ASP A 28 12.68 -3.62 -13.20
N PRO A 29 11.51 -4.07 -13.71
CA PRO A 29 11.29 -5.45 -14.13
C PRO A 29 12.21 -5.87 -15.29
N ALA A 30 12.64 -4.92 -16.12
CA ALA A 30 13.54 -5.20 -17.22
C ALA A 30 14.94 -5.55 -16.69
N LYS A 31 15.46 -4.78 -15.72
CA LYS A 31 16.73 -5.12 -15.04
C LYS A 31 16.68 -6.48 -14.35
N MET A 32 15.56 -6.82 -13.70
CA MET A 32 15.38 -8.14 -13.10
C MET A 32 15.39 -9.25 -14.15
N SER A 33 14.68 -9.04 -15.27
CA SER A 33 14.65 -10.00 -16.37
C SER A 33 16.05 -10.23 -16.98
N ASP A 34 16.84 -9.17 -17.12
CA ASP A 34 18.21 -9.21 -17.63
C ASP A 34 19.16 -9.99 -16.70
N GLN A 35 19.03 -9.80 -15.38
CA GLN A 35 19.82 -10.55 -14.39
C GLN A 35 19.46 -12.04 -14.38
N VAL A 36 18.16 -12.36 -14.48
CA VAL A 36 17.68 -13.74 -14.56
C VAL A 36 18.18 -14.42 -15.84
N MET A 37 18.13 -13.73 -16.98
CA MET A 37 18.63 -14.26 -18.25
C MET A 37 20.16 -14.50 -18.20
N LYS A 38 20.92 -13.60 -17.56
CA LYS A 38 22.37 -13.79 -17.35
C LYS A 38 22.68 -14.99 -16.46
N ALA A 39 21.92 -15.18 -15.38
CA ALA A 39 22.09 -16.33 -14.49
C ALA A 39 21.81 -17.66 -15.20
N MET A 40 20.81 -17.71 -16.10
CA MET A 40 20.51 -18.92 -16.88
C MET A 40 21.56 -19.27 -17.93
N LYS A 41 22.23 -18.28 -18.53
CA LYS A 41 23.29 -18.53 -19.52
C LYS A 41 24.56 -19.14 -18.92
N GLY A 42 24.72 -19.12 -17.60
CA GLY A 42 25.91 -19.62 -16.90
C GLY A 42 25.89 -21.11 -16.52
N GLY A 43 24.76 -21.81 -16.67
CA GLY A 43 24.62 -23.22 -16.33
C GLY A 43 24.27 -24.09 -17.54
N SER A 44 24.96 -25.21 -17.75
CA SER A 44 24.61 -26.20 -18.77
C SER A 44 23.27 -26.86 -18.43
N MET A 45 22.20 -26.46 -19.13
CA MET A 45 20.83 -26.94 -18.95
C MET A 45 20.44 -28.02 -19.97
N GLU A 46 21.25 -29.07 -20.12
CA GLU A 46 20.98 -30.15 -21.10
C GLU A 46 19.75 -31.02 -20.74
N ALA A 47 19.18 -30.88 -19.54
CA ALA A 47 18.02 -31.65 -19.05
C ALA A 47 16.75 -30.82 -18.81
N ILE A 48 16.73 -29.51 -19.09
CA ILE A 48 15.63 -28.61 -18.75
C ILE A 48 15.08 -27.93 -20.01
N ASP A 49 13.76 -27.97 -20.20
CA ASP A 49 13.08 -27.23 -21.28
C ASP A 49 13.21 -25.72 -21.05
N VAL A 50 14.13 -25.10 -21.79
CA VAL A 50 14.45 -23.66 -21.71
C VAL A 50 13.21 -22.81 -21.98
N ASN A 51 12.31 -23.22 -22.86
CA ASN A 51 11.08 -22.47 -23.14
C ASN A 51 10.15 -22.51 -21.93
N ALA A 52 10.04 -23.66 -21.27
CA ALA A 52 9.24 -23.78 -20.05
C ALA A 52 9.80 -22.93 -18.90
N VAL A 53 11.12 -22.88 -18.74
CA VAL A 53 11.75 -22.02 -17.72
C VAL A 53 11.52 -20.53 -18.02
N MET A 54 11.65 -20.13 -19.29
CA MET A 54 11.37 -18.75 -19.71
C MET A 54 9.90 -18.36 -19.44
N ASP A 55 8.96 -19.26 -19.69
CA ASP A 55 7.55 -19.03 -19.38
C ASP A 55 7.28 -18.92 -17.88
N ILE A 56 7.91 -19.77 -17.05
CA ILE A 56 7.84 -19.70 -15.58
C ILE A 56 8.34 -18.34 -15.08
N GLN A 57 9.46 -17.85 -15.63
CA GLN A 57 10.01 -16.55 -15.24
C GLN A 57 9.16 -15.38 -15.71
N ARG A 58 8.59 -15.44 -16.93
CA ARG A 58 7.63 -14.45 -17.41
C ARG A 58 6.43 -14.36 -16.46
N LYS A 59 5.86 -15.49 -16.06
CA LYS A 59 4.74 -15.54 -15.09
C LYS A 59 5.12 -15.02 -13.71
N ASN A 60 6.35 -15.27 -13.24
CA ASN A 60 6.86 -14.68 -11.99
C ASN A 60 6.90 -13.15 -12.07
N LEU A 61 7.44 -12.59 -13.16
CA LEU A 61 7.51 -11.14 -13.36
C LEU A 61 6.11 -10.52 -13.47
N GLU A 62 5.17 -11.18 -14.15
CA GLU A 62 3.78 -10.74 -14.22
C GLU A 62 3.11 -10.73 -12.85
N ALA A 63 3.33 -11.75 -12.02
CA ALA A 63 2.81 -11.81 -10.66
C ALA A 63 3.40 -10.70 -9.77
N LEU A 64 4.72 -10.47 -9.86
CA LEU A 64 5.38 -9.37 -9.15
C LEU A 64 4.81 -8.02 -9.58
N ASN A 65 4.65 -7.78 -10.88
CA ASN A 65 4.05 -6.54 -11.39
C ASN A 65 2.63 -6.33 -10.85
N LYS A 66 1.78 -7.37 -10.86
CA LYS A 66 0.41 -7.30 -10.32
C LYS A 66 0.40 -7.03 -8.81
N ALA A 67 1.29 -7.65 -8.05
CA ALA A 67 1.42 -7.41 -6.61
C ALA A 67 1.88 -5.98 -6.33
N SER A 68 2.87 -5.47 -7.08
CA SER A 68 3.35 -4.10 -6.96
C SER A 68 2.27 -3.09 -7.36
N GLN A 69 1.45 -3.38 -8.38
CA GLN A 69 0.30 -2.55 -8.75
C GLN A 69 -0.72 -2.46 -7.62
N ALA A 70 -1.09 -3.58 -7.00
CA ALA A 70 -2.02 -3.61 -5.87
C ALA A 70 -1.49 -2.79 -4.67
N ALA A 71 -0.18 -2.86 -4.41
CA ALA A 71 0.45 -2.05 -3.38
C ALA A 71 0.40 -0.54 -3.72
N PHE A 72 0.64 -0.17 -4.97
CA PHE A 72 0.54 1.23 -5.43
C PHE A 72 -0.87 1.80 -5.32
N GLU A 73 -1.89 1.02 -5.72
CA GLU A 73 -3.30 1.39 -5.55
C GLU A 73 -3.64 1.59 -4.07
N GLY A 74 -3.10 0.75 -3.18
CA GLY A 74 -3.21 0.91 -1.73
C GLY A 74 -2.62 2.23 -1.21
N VAL A 75 -1.43 2.59 -1.67
CA VAL A 75 -0.77 3.85 -1.32
C VAL A 75 -1.56 5.06 -1.81
N GLN A 76 -2.06 5.01 -3.05
CA GLN A 76 -2.92 6.05 -3.59
C GLN A 76 -4.20 6.22 -2.77
N ALA A 77 -4.88 5.11 -2.44
CA ALA A 77 -6.08 5.14 -1.63
C ALA A 77 -5.82 5.68 -0.22
N ALA A 78 -4.68 5.33 0.39
CA ALA A 78 -4.29 5.82 1.71
C ALA A 78 -3.98 7.32 1.68
N ALA A 79 -3.28 7.80 0.66
CA ALA A 79 -2.98 9.23 0.50
C ALA A 79 -4.25 10.06 0.25
N GLN A 80 -5.17 9.58 -0.60
CA GLN A 80 -6.48 10.20 -0.79
C GLN A 80 -7.25 10.25 0.53
N LYS A 81 -7.23 9.15 1.31
CA LYS A 81 -7.91 9.11 2.59
C LYS A 81 -7.32 10.11 3.57
N GLN A 82 -5.99 10.22 3.63
CA GLN A 82 -5.31 11.20 4.48
C GLN A 82 -5.72 12.65 4.13
N ALA A 83 -5.90 12.98 2.84
CA ALA A 83 -6.37 14.29 2.41
C ALA A 83 -7.82 14.57 2.84
N GLU A 84 -8.72 13.59 2.71
CA GLU A 84 -10.10 13.70 3.21
C GLU A 84 -10.13 13.93 4.72
N LEU A 85 -9.29 13.21 5.47
CA LEU A 85 -9.21 13.34 6.93
C LEU A 85 -8.71 14.72 7.34
N PHE A 86 -7.74 15.28 6.63
CA PHE A 86 -7.24 16.63 6.88
C PHE A 86 -8.34 17.69 6.66
N LYS A 87 -9.08 17.59 5.54
CA LYS A 87 -10.21 18.48 5.26
C LYS A 87 -11.27 18.40 6.36
N ALA A 88 -11.65 17.18 6.76
CA ALA A 88 -12.64 16.98 7.82
C ALA A 88 -12.17 17.57 9.16
N ALA A 89 -10.89 17.40 9.51
CA ALA A 89 -10.33 17.97 10.73
C ALA A 89 -10.32 19.51 10.70
N PHE A 90 -10.02 20.13 9.56
CA PHE A 90 -10.08 21.57 9.38
C PHE A 90 -11.50 22.11 9.55
N ASP A 91 -12.48 21.47 8.90
CA ASP A 91 -13.89 21.87 8.99
C ASP A 91 -14.42 21.73 10.43
N GLN A 92 -14.04 20.66 11.14
CA GLN A 92 -14.35 20.46 12.56
C GLN A 92 -13.72 21.55 13.43
N ALA A 93 -12.45 21.90 13.21
CA ALA A 93 -11.76 22.94 13.98
C ALA A 93 -12.39 24.33 13.76
N SER A 94 -12.76 24.68 12.52
CA SER A 94 -13.46 25.93 12.22
C SER A 94 -14.81 26.00 12.93
N THR A 95 -15.59 24.92 12.86
CA THR A 95 -16.89 24.82 13.53
C THR A 95 -16.75 24.93 15.05
N ALA A 96 -15.74 24.27 15.63
CA ALA A 96 -15.45 24.34 17.06
C ALA A 96 -15.13 25.78 17.49
N ALA A 97 -14.26 26.47 16.75
CA ALA A 97 -13.89 27.86 17.03
C ALA A 97 -15.10 28.81 16.97
N GLU A 98 -15.95 28.68 15.95
CA GLU A 98 -17.19 29.44 15.85
C GLU A 98 -18.16 29.14 16.99
N SER A 99 -18.26 27.88 17.40
CA SER A 99 -19.18 27.46 18.47
C SER A 99 -18.76 28.02 19.83
N LEU A 100 -17.46 28.00 20.13
CA LEU A 100 -16.89 28.52 21.38
C LEU A 100 -17.03 30.05 21.47
N GLY A 101 -16.86 30.77 20.35
CA GLY A 101 -17.06 32.22 20.29
C GLY A 101 -18.50 32.71 20.55
N LYS A 102 -19.48 31.80 20.56
CA LYS A 102 -20.91 32.09 20.80
C LYS A 102 -21.35 31.77 22.25
N VAL A 103 -20.47 31.18 23.07
CA VAL A 103 -20.83 30.78 24.44
C VAL A 103 -20.62 31.94 25.41
N SER A 104 -21.63 32.23 26.23
CA SER A 104 -21.66 33.38 27.15
C SER A 104 -21.62 33.01 28.63
N SER A 105 -21.78 31.72 28.99
CA SER A 105 -21.75 31.24 30.37
C SER A 105 -20.59 30.24 30.63
N PRO A 106 -19.96 30.26 31.81
CA PRO A 106 -18.89 29.31 32.16
C PRO A 106 -19.33 27.83 32.16
N GLN A 107 -20.57 27.53 32.54
CA GLN A 107 -21.10 26.15 32.58
C GLN A 107 -21.35 25.59 31.16
N ASP A 108 -21.84 26.43 30.25
CA ASP A 108 -22.04 26.05 28.85
C ASP A 108 -20.70 25.84 28.12
N LEU A 109 -19.67 26.59 28.53
CA LEU A 109 -18.29 26.47 28.02
C LEU A 109 -17.71 25.08 28.33
N VAL A 110 -17.78 24.66 29.59
CA VAL A 110 -17.30 23.33 30.03
C VAL A 110 -18.04 22.20 29.32
N THR A 111 -19.36 22.34 29.15
CA THR A 111 -20.17 21.35 28.43
C THR A 111 -19.75 21.26 26.95
N LYS A 112 -19.52 22.40 26.29
CA LYS A 112 -19.03 22.44 24.91
C LYS A 112 -17.64 21.84 24.74
N GLU A 113 -16.73 22.09 25.66
CA GLU A 113 -15.39 21.48 25.62
C GLU A 113 -15.46 19.96 25.73
N LEU A 114 -16.33 19.42 26.59
CA LEU A 114 -16.54 17.96 26.71
C LEU A 114 -17.13 17.36 25.43
N ASP A 115 -18.12 18.02 24.82
CA ASP A 115 -18.71 17.59 23.55
C ASP A 115 -17.67 17.59 22.40
N LEU A 116 -16.85 18.64 22.33
CA LEU A 116 -15.76 18.74 21.35
C LEU A 116 -14.70 17.66 21.55
N CYS A 117 -14.33 17.38 22.80
CA CYS A 117 -13.35 16.35 23.14
C CYS A 117 -13.87 14.95 22.77
N LYS A 118 -15.15 14.67 23.05
CA LYS A 118 -15.81 13.42 22.64
C LYS A 118 -15.85 13.26 21.11
N ALA A 119 -16.26 14.31 20.40
CA ALA A 119 -16.31 14.30 18.93
C ALA A 119 -14.92 14.10 18.29
N ALA A 120 -13.88 14.71 18.86
CA ALA A 120 -12.50 14.53 18.43
C ALA A 120 -12.01 13.09 18.65
N PHE A 121 -12.35 12.48 19.79
CA PHE A 121 -12.00 11.09 20.11
C PHE A 121 -12.68 10.09 19.15
N GLU A 122 -13.99 10.25 18.94
CA GLU A 122 -14.76 9.42 18.00
C GLU A 122 -14.22 9.54 16.56
N SER A 123 -13.87 10.76 16.14
CA SER A 123 -13.24 10.99 14.83
C SER A 123 -11.88 10.31 14.72
N SER A 124 -11.01 10.43 15.74
CA SER A 124 -9.70 9.78 15.75
C SER A 124 -9.79 8.25 15.66
N LEU A 125 -10.75 7.65 16.38
CA LEU A 125 -11.00 6.20 16.33
C LEU A 125 -11.49 5.76 14.95
N ALA A 126 -12.43 6.49 14.36
CA ALA A 126 -12.94 6.20 13.02
C ALA A 126 -11.84 6.34 11.95
N ASN A 127 -10.96 7.34 12.10
CA ASN A 127 -9.85 7.59 11.19
C ASN A 127 -8.81 6.46 11.24
N SER A 128 -8.44 6.02 12.44
CA SER A 128 -7.51 4.90 12.63
C SER A 128 -8.01 3.63 11.96
N LYS A 129 -9.30 3.29 12.13
CA LYS A 129 -9.91 2.12 11.46
C LYS A 129 -9.85 2.21 9.94
N LYS A 130 -10.19 3.37 9.38
CA LYS A 130 -10.18 3.59 7.92
C LYS A 130 -8.78 3.44 7.31
N VAL A 131 -7.74 3.94 7.98
CA VAL A 131 -6.35 3.79 7.53
C VAL A 131 -5.93 2.32 7.58
N THR A 132 -6.25 1.62 8.67
CA THR A 132 -5.99 0.18 8.79
C THR A 132 -6.68 -0.61 7.67
N ASP A 133 -7.95 -0.34 7.39
CA ASP A 133 -8.71 -1.04 6.34
C ASP A 133 -8.06 -0.91 4.96
N VAL A 134 -7.57 0.28 4.61
CA VAL A 134 -6.90 0.52 3.31
C VAL A 134 -5.60 -0.28 3.22
N VAL A 135 -4.76 -0.22 4.26
CA VAL A 135 -3.49 -0.93 4.30
C VAL A 135 -3.71 -2.45 4.27
N THR A 136 -4.66 -2.96 5.05
CA THR A 136 -4.98 -4.39 5.10
C THR A 136 -5.47 -4.89 3.74
N LYS A 137 -6.38 -4.18 3.07
CA LYS A 137 -6.86 -4.58 1.74
C LYS A 137 -5.75 -4.62 0.70
N ALA A 138 -4.85 -3.64 0.70
CA ALA A 138 -3.72 -3.60 -0.22
C ALA A 138 -2.77 -4.79 0.00
N ASN A 139 -2.46 -5.10 1.26
CA ASN A 139 -1.66 -6.27 1.61
C ASN A 139 -2.34 -7.59 1.22
N ASP A 140 -3.63 -7.75 1.52
CA ASP A 140 -4.37 -8.96 1.18
C ASP A 140 -4.40 -9.21 -0.34
N ALA A 141 -4.57 -8.15 -1.13
CA ALA A 141 -4.53 -8.22 -2.58
C ALA A 141 -3.15 -8.67 -3.09
N ALA A 142 -2.06 -8.06 -2.59
CA ALA A 142 -0.70 -8.42 -2.98
C ALA A 142 -0.35 -9.87 -2.56
N VAL A 143 -0.66 -10.25 -1.32
CA VAL A 143 -0.42 -11.60 -0.79
C VAL A 143 -1.19 -12.65 -1.58
N LYS A 144 -2.44 -12.38 -1.96
CA LYS A 144 -3.24 -13.29 -2.79
C LYS A 144 -2.60 -13.56 -4.14
N VAL A 145 -2.04 -12.54 -4.80
CA VAL A 145 -1.33 -12.69 -6.07
C VAL A 145 -0.11 -13.58 -5.91
N ILE A 146 0.72 -13.33 -4.88
CA ILE A 146 1.92 -14.11 -4.61
C ILE A 146 1.60 -15.56 -4.25
N ASN A 147 0.62 -15.79 -3.35
CA ASN A 147 0.21 -17.14 -2.97
C ASN A 147 -0.30 -17.95 -4.16
N THR A 148 -1.08 -17.32 -5.04
CA THR A 148 -1.56 -17.94 -6.28
C THR A 148 -0.37 -18.35 -7.15
N ARG A 149 0.61 -17.45 -7.36
CA ARG A 149 1.78 -17.74 -8.18
C ARG A 149 2.64 -18.86 -7.60
N ILE A 150 2.81 -18.91 -6.27
CA ILE A 150 3.54 -19.98 -5.59
C ILE A 150 2.86 -21.33 -5.82
N ALA A 151 1.53 -21.40 -5.71
CA ALA A 151 0.78 -22.62 -6.00
C ALA A 151 0.97 -23.07 -7.45
N GLU A 152 0.84 -22.14 -8.41
CA GLU A 152 1.10 -22.40 -9.84
C GLU A 152 2.54 -22.88 -10.08
N ALA A 153 3.54 -22.34 -9.36
CA ALA A 153 4.93 -22.73 -9.51
C ALA A 153 5.18 -24.18 -9.06
N PHE A 154 4.50 -24.63 -8.00
CA PHE A 154 4.58 -26.03 -7.56
C PHE A 154 3.97 -26.99 -8.60
N ASP A 155 2.83 -26.62 -9.20
CA ASP A 155 2.20 -27.41 -10.25
C ASP A 155 3.07 -27.47 -11.53
N GLU A 156 3.68 -26.35 -11.91
CA GLU A 156 4.63 -26.26 -13.02
C GLU A 156 5.85 -27.17 -12.79
N MET A 157 6.44 -27.13 -11.60
CA MET A 157 7.57 -27.97 -11.23
C MET A 157 7.22 -29.46 -11.27
N LYS A 158 6.04 -29.84 -10.75
CA LYS A 158 5.53 -31.21 -10.81
C LYS A 158 5.31 -31.68 -12.26
N GLY A 159 4.80 -30.79 -13.11
CA GLY A 159 4.63 -31.03 -14.54
C GLY A 159 5.95 -31.26 -15.26
N GLN A 160 6.99 -30.47 -14.96
CA GLN A 160 8.32 -30.64 -15.54
C GLN A 160 8.97 -31.96 -15.10
N MET A 161 8.92 -32.31 -13.80
CA MET A 161 9.46 -33.58 -13.29
C MET A 161 8.75 -34.81 -13.89
N SER A 162 7.47 -34.69 -14.23
CA SER A 162 6.71 -35.79 -14.85
C SER A 162 7.06 -35.99 -16.34
N LYS A 163 7.55 -34.94 -17.01
CA LYS A 163 7.99 -34.97 -18.41
C LYS A 163 9.46 -35.38 -18.57
N ALA A 164 10.25 -35.32 -17.51
CA ALA A 164 11.66 -35.71 -17.47
C ALA A 164 11.89 -37.22 -17.19
N LYS A 165 10.81 -38.01 -17.08
CA LYS A 165 10.82 -39.48 -17.07
C LYS A 165 10.57 -40.01 -18.47
#